data_AF-A0A7C7VQH2-F1
#
_entry.id   AF-A0A7C7VQH2-F1
#
_cell.length_a   1.000
_cell.length_b   1.000
_cell.length_c   1.000
_cell.angle_alpha   90.00
_cell.angle_beta   90.00
_cell.angle_gamma   90.00
#
_symmetry.space_group_name_H-M   'P 1'
#
loop_
_entity.id
_entity.type
_entity.pdbx_description
1 polymer ?
#
loop_
_entity_poly.entity_id
_entity_poly.type
_entity_poly.pdbx_seq_one_letter_code
_entity_poly.pdbx_strand_id
1 'polypeptide(L)'
;MKEILSEVQTWLEQEEPIAVAVVVHAQRPTPRPVGAWMAVTASGKMAGSVSGGCVEGVVFQEAQEVLQTNAPKQVTFRVVDEEGWEVGLACGGEMSVYIESLTAMHRALLDALARGETVAWVAHLSGEGHLLAWPDGRQKGRADLAPALEGAFPGPLAERRSTPVGECFVQVCAPPPTLTIVGAVHLGQILAR
;
A
#
# COMPACT_ATOMS: atom_id res chain seq x y z
N MET A 1 1.91 3.44 2.95
CA MET A 1 3.21 2.97 3.47
C MET A 1 3.88 3.93 4.46
N LYS A 2 3.72 5.26 4.35
CA LYS A 2 4.33 6.22 5.31
C LYS A 2 4.01 5.92 6.78
N GLU A 3 2.79 5.46 7.08
CA GLU A 3 2.34 5.14 8.44
C GLU A 3 3.06 3.96 9.11
N ILE A 4 3.73 3.10 8.33
CA ILE A 4 4.45 1.92 8.85
C ILE A 4 5.97 2.08 8.74
N LEU A 5 6.44 3.27 8.35
CA LEU A 5 7.83 3.48 7.93
C LEU A 5 8.81 3.29 9.09
N SER A 6 8.52 3.87 10.26
CA SER A 6 9.38 3.79 11.45
C SER A 6 9.57 2.36 11.95
N GLU A 7 8.47 1.62 12.07
CA GLU A 7 8.43 0.26 12.57
C GLU A 7 9.16 -0.68 11.62
N VAL A 8 8.85 -0.58 10.32
CA VAL A 8 9.49 -1.42 9.31
C VAL A 8 10.99 -1.14 9.20
N GLN A 9 11.43 0.11 9.30
CA GLN A 9 12.87 0.43 9.35
C GLN A 9 13.56 -0.23 10.55
N THR A 10 12.94 -0.14 11.74
CA THR A 10 13.47 -0.78 12.96
C THR A 10 13.60 -2.29 12.79
N TRP A 11 12.61 -2.95 12.18
CA TRP A 11 12.64 -4.40 11.97
C TRP A 11 13.63 -4.82 10.89
N LEU A 12 13.83 -3.99 9.85
CA LEU A 12 14.87 -4.21 8.85
C LEU A 12 16.28 -4.14 9.44
N GLU A 13 16.52 -3.24 10.39
CA GLU A 13 17.79 -3.16 11.14
C GLU A 13 18.01 -4.38 12.05
N GLN A 14 16.93 -5.03 12.48
CA GLN A 14 16.95 -6.28 13.24
C GLN A 14 17.08 -7.52 12.36
N GLU A 15 17.24 -7.36 11.04
CA GLU A 15 17.27 -8.44 10.05
C GLU A 15 16.05 -9.37 10.13
N GLU A 16 14.92 -8.83 10.57
CA GLU A 16 13.70 -9.61 10.77
C GLU A 16 12.97 -9.80 9.42
N PRO A 17 12.52 -11.03 9.06
CA PRO A 17 11.66 -11.23 7.91
C PRO A 17 10.32 -10.52 8.09
N ILE A 18 9.91 -9.75 7.08
CA ILE A 18 8.70 -8.92 7.09
C ILE A 18 7.86 -9.26 5.87
N ALA A 19 6.56 -9.43 6.05
CA ALA A 19 5.57 -9.38 5.00
C ALA A 19 4.83 -8.05 5.05
N VAL A 20 4.44 -7.56 3.88
CA VAL A 20 3.66 -6.34 3.72
C VAL A 20 2.32 -6.69 3.05
N ALA A 21 1.28 -6.00 3.49
CA ALA A 21 -0.07 -6.14 2.99
C ALA A 21 -0.60 -4.76 2.58
N VAL A 22 -1.20 -4.66 1.40
CA VAL A 22 -1.75 -3.42 0.85
C VAL A 22 -3.17 -3.63 0.35
N VAL A 23 -4.08 -2.70 0.67
CA VAL A 23 -5.43 -2.71 0.13
C VAL A 23 -5.38 -2.30 -1.34
N VAL A 24 -5.63 -3.24 -2.25
CA VAL A 24 -5.56 -3.02 -3.72
C VAL A 24 -6.92 -2.76 -4.35
N HIS A 25 -8.00 -3.13 -3.67
CA HIS A 25 -9.36 -2.88 -4.09
C HIS A 25 -10.27 -2.69 -2.88
N ALA A 26 -11.27 -1.82 -3.01
CA ALA A 26 -12.31 -1.62 -2.01
C ALA A 26 -13.58 -1.06 -2.66
N GLN A 27 -14.72 -1.65 -2.36
CA GLN A 27 -16.05 -1.12 -2.67
C GLN A 27 -16.57 -0.40 -1.42
N ARG A 28 -16.86 0.90 -1.56
CA ARG A 28 -17.24 1.74 -0.43
C ARG A 28 -18.63 1.37 0.12
N PRO A 29 -18.84 1.49 1.45
CA PRO A 29 -17.93 2.11 2.43
C PRO A 29 -16.90 1.13 3.04
N THR A 30 -15.62 1.52 3.05
CA THR A 30 -14.55 0.82 3.79
C THR A 30 -13.86 1.77 4.79
N PRO A 31 -13.43 1.30 5.98
CA PRO A 31 -12.84 2.19 6.99
C PRO A 31 -11.45 2.70 6.61
N ARG A 32 -10.72 1.94 5.78
CA ARG A 32 -9.40 2.30 5.27
C ARG A 32 -9.45 2.41 3.75
N PRO A 33 -8.73 3.39 3.15
CA PRO A 33 -8.74 3.59 1.71
C PRO A 33 -7.89 2.54 0.99
N VAL A 34 -8.12 2.40 -0.32
CA VAL A 34 -7.19 1.73 -1.23
C VAL A 34 -5.80 2.37 -1.08
N GLY A 35 -4.75 1.54 -1.05
CA GLY A 35 -3.39 1.97 -0.75
C GLY A 35 -3.08 2.10 0.74
N ALA A 36 -3.96 1.65 1.65
CA ALA A 36 -3.62 1.45 3.07
C ALA A 36 -2.68 0.25 3.23
N TRP A 37 -1.71 0.36 4.14
CA TRP A 37 -0.68 -0.66 4.35
C TRP A 37 -0.71 -1.23 5.77
N MET A 38 -0.27 -2.47 5.87
CA MET A 38 0.02 -3.20 7.09
C MET A 38 1.32 -3.99 6.89
N ALA A 39 2.11 -4.15 7.94
CA ALA A 39 3.31 -4.98 7.95
C ALA A 39 3.26 -5.96 9.12
N VAL A 40 3.77 -7.17 8.86
CA VAL A 40 3.78 -8.29 9.80
C VAL A 40 5.17 -8.90 9.79
N THR A 41 5.74 -9.17 10.96
CA THR A 41 7.04 -9.82 11.07
C THR A 41 6.93 -11.31 11.38
N ALA A 42 7.99 -12.07 11.14
CA ALA A 42 8.04 -13.49 11.51
C ALA A 42 7.92 -13.74 13.03
N SER A 43 8.32 -12.80 13.89
CA SER A 43 8.09 -12.92 15.35
C SER A 43 6.67 -12.53 15.78
N GLY A 44 5.81 -12.12 14.85
CA GLY A 44 4.42 -11.77 15.11
C GLY A 44 4.18 -10.31 15.50
N LYS A 45 5.14 -9.41 15.26
CA LYS A 45 4.91 -7.96 15.40
C LYS A 45 4.08 -7.44 14.24
N MET A 46 3.35 -6.34 14.47
CA MET A 46 2.39 -5.78 13.53
C MET A 46 2.43 -4.26 13.53
N ALA A 47 2.37 -3.63 12.35
CA ALA A 47 2.31 -2.18 12.19
C ALA A 47 1.34 -1.80 11.07
N GLY A 48 0.65 -0.66 11.22
CA GLY A 48 -0.37 -0.22 10.27
C GLY A 48 -1.65 -1.02 10.36
N SER A 49 -2.54 -0.81 9.39
CA SER A 49 -3.86 -1.43 9.37
C SER A 49 -4.51 -1.31 7.99
N VAL A 50 -5.19 -2.40 7.59
CA VAL A 50 -5.95 -2.51 6.33
C VAL A 50 -7.45 -2.29 6.51
N SER A 51 -8.02 -2.43 7.72
CA SER A 51 -9.46 -2.24 7.95
C SER A 51 -9.82 -1.52 9.25
N GLY A 52 -8.96 -1.52 10.25
CA GLY A 52 -9.20 -0.95 11.58
C GLY A 52 -9.67 -1.96 12.63
N GLY A 53 -9.70 -3.27 12.33
CA GLY A 53 -9.82 -4.32 13.34
C GLY A 53 -10.44 -5.65 12.87
N CYS A 54 -11.32 -5.65 11.87
CA CYS A 54 -12.12 -6.83 11.55
C CYS A 54 -11.35 -7.93 10.79
N VAL A 55 -10.47 -7.56 9.87
CA VAL A 55 -9.78 -8.53 9.00
C VAL A 55 -8.28 -8.66 9.28
N GLU A 56 -7.75 -7.88 10.22
CA GLU A 56 -6.32 -7.86 10.60
C GLU A 56 -5.82 -9.24 11.01
N GLY A 57 -6.62 -10.03 11.74
CA GLY A 57 -6.24 -11.38 12.15
C GLY A 57 -6.06 -12.35 10.98
N VAL A 58 -6.92 -12.26 9.96
CA VAL A 58 -6.81 -13.08 8.74
C VAL A 58 -5.62 -12.64 7.92
N VAL A 59 -5.45 -11.33 7.71
CA VAL A 59 -4.29 -10.78 6.99
C VAL A 59 -2.98 -11.11 7.70
N PHE A 60 -2.97 -11.15 9.03
CA PHE A 60 -1.82 -11.60 9.80
C PHE A 60 -1.47 -13.06 9.51
N GLN A 61 -2.45 -13.97 9.54
CA GLN A 61 -2.23 -15.39 9.26
C GLN A 61 -1.70 -15.62 7.85
N GLU A 62 -2.31 -14.96 6.86
CA GLU A 62 -1.86 -15.05 5.46
C GLU A 62 -0.46 -14.46 5.27
N ALA A 63 -0.13 -13.37 5.97
CA ALA A 63 1.22 -12.81 5.96
C ALA A 63 2.26 -13.76 6.56
N GLN A 64 1.92 -14.51 7.63
CA GLN A 64 2.80 -15.55 8.18
C GLN A 64 3.05 -16.67 7.16
N GLU A 65 2.03 -17.09 6.42
CA GLU A 65 2.19 -18.11 5.39
C GLU A 65 3.02 -17.61 4.19
N VAL A 66 2.80 -16.36 3.77
CA VAL A 66 3.62 -15.70 2.74
C VAL A 66 5.09 -15.66 3.17
N LEU A 67 5.39 -15.36 4.44
CA LEU A 67 6.76 -15.39 4.95
C LEU A 67 7.42 -16.78 4.88
N GLN A 68 6.64 -17.85 5.05
CA GLN A 68 7.12 -19.23 4.98
C GLN A 68 7.33 -19.71 3.53
N THR A 69 6.40 -19.34 2.64
CA THR A 69 6.34 -19.84 1.27
C THR A 69 7.06 -18.95 0.26
N ASN A 70 7.24 -17.66 0.60
CA ASN A 70 7.62 -16.58 -0.31
C ASN A 70 6.72 -16.47 -1.55
N ALA A 71 5.48 -16.97 -1.48
CA ALA A 71 4.50 -16.87 -2.54
C ALA A 71 3.54 -15.72 -2.25
N PRO A 72 3.50 -14.65 -3.06
CA PRO A 72 2.52 -13.57 -2.89
C PRO A 72 1.09 -14.08 -3.00
N LYS A 73 0.19 -13.44 -2.28
CA LYS A 73 -1.23 -13.80 -2.25
C LYS A 73 -2.11 -12.57 -2.36
N GLN A 74 -3.30 -12.75 -2.93
CA GLN A 74 -4.38 -11.78 -2.85
C GLN A 74 -5.55 -12.41 -2.10
N VAL A 75 -6.00 -11.75 -1.04
CA VAL A 75 -7.14 -12.17 -0.21
C VAL A 75 -8.28 -11.21 -0.43
N THR A 76 -9.45 -11.72 -0.79
CA THR A 76 -10.66 -10.92 -1.00
C THR A 76 -11.65 -11.20 0.12
N PHE A 77 -12.10 -10.15 0.79
CA PHE A 77 -13.13 -10.21 1.82
C PHE A 77 -14.43 -9.67 1.23
N ARG A 78 -15.52 -10.42 1.42
CA ARG A 78 -16.88 -10.03 1.01
C ARG A 78 -17.81 -10.19 2.19
N VAL A 79 -18.84 -9.35 2.24
CA VAL A 79 -20.02 -9.62 3.08
C VAL A 79 -20.95 -10.54 2.30
N VAL A 80 -21.28 -11.70 2.87
CA VAL A 80 -22.33 -12.59 2.35
C VAL A 80 -23.50 -12.48 3.32
N ASP A 81 -24.69 -12.16 2.80
CA ASP A 81 -25.91 -12.14 3.63
C ASP A 81 -26.28 -13.56 4.11
N GLU A 82 -26.55 -13.63 5.41
CA GLU A 82 -27.21 -14.63 6.25
C GLU A 82 -26.96 -16.16 6.15
N GLU A 83 -26.32 -16.74 5.13
CA GLU A 83 -26.32 -18.22 4.98
C GLU A 83 -24.97 -18.92 4.75
N GLY A 84 -23.82 -18.24 4.88
CA GLY A 84 -22.52 -18.89 4.68
C GLY A 84 -21.36 -18.22 5.43
N TRP A 85 -20.74 -18.96 6.34
CA TRP A 85 -19.51 -18.56 7.04
C TRP A 85 -18.34 -18.36 6.07
N GLU A 86 -18.02 -17.11 5.75
CA GLU A 86 -16.67 -16.61 5.51
C GLU A 86 -16.55 -15.20 6.11
N VAL A 87 -15.39 -14.86 6.65
CA VAL A 87 -15.14 -13.70 7.54
C VAL A 87 -15.60 -12.38 6.90
N GLY A 88 -16.81 -11.93 7.26
CA GLY A 88 -17.45 -10.75 6.67
C GLY A 88 -16.97 -9.42 7.27
N LEU A 89 -16.85 -8.41 6.42
CA LEU A 89 -16.63 -7.02 6.83
C LEU A 89 -17.89 -6.45 7.50
N ALA A 90 -17.77 -5.96 8.74
CA ALA A 90 -18.91 -5.36 9.46
C ALA A 90 -19.47 -4.09 8.78
N CYS A 91 -18.75 -3.48 7.85
CA CYS A 91 -19.12 -2.23 7.17
C CYS A 91 -19.88 -2.39 5.85
N GLY A 92 -20.08 -3.62 5.35
CA GLY A 92 -20.57 -3.85 3.98
C GLY A 92 -19.46 -3.76 2.93
N GLY A 93 -19.68 -4.40 1.77
CA GLY A 93 -18.81 -4.27 0.59
C GLY A 93 -17.82 -5.42 0.35
N GLU A 94 -16.93 -5.20 -0.62
CA GLU A 94 -15.83 -6.09 -1.01
C GLU A 94 -14.50 -5.33 -0.86
N MET A 95 -13.48 -5.97 -0.30
CA MET A 95 -12.11 -5.45 -0.33
C MET A 95 -11.14 -6.55 -0.72
N SER A 96 -10.06 -6.18 -1.41
CA SER A 96 -8.94 -7.08 -1.68
C SER A 96 -7.65 -6.53 -1.10
N VAL A 97 -6.92 -7.41 -0.43
CA VAL A 97 -5.61 -7.14 0.14
C VAL A 97 -4.59 -8.00 -0.59
N TYR A 98 -3.56 -7.37 -1.13
CA TYR A 98 -2.41 -8.04 -1.71
C TYR A 98 -1.30 -8.13 -0.66
N ILE A 99 -0.72 -9.32 -0.50
CA ILE A 99 0.23 -9.67 0.56
C ILE A 99 1.46 -10.30 -0.08
N GLU A 100 2.64 -9.82 0.29
CA GLU A 100 3.91 -10.36 -0.19
C GLU A 100 5.04 -10.17 0.82
N SER A 101 6.12 -10.94 0.67
CA SER A 101 7.35 -10.72 1.43
C SER A 101 7.98 -9.38 1.08
N LEU A 102 8.47 -8.65 2.07
CA LEU A 102 9.20 -7.41 1.88
C LEU A 102 10.51 -7.71 1.12
N THR A 103 10.71 -6.99 0.02
CA THR A 103 11.86 -7.15 -0.88
C THR A 103 12.74 -5.90 -0.93
N ALA A 104 13.88 -5.97 -1.64
CA ALA A 104 14.73 -4.81 -1.90
C ALA A 104 13.99 -3.64 -2.60
N MET A 105 12.92 -3.93 -3.34
CA MET A 105 12.06 -2.90 -3.96
C MET A 105 11.28 -2.12 -2.91
N HIS A 106 10.74 -2.81 -1.90
CA HIS A 106 10.06 -2.18 -0.77
C HIS A 106 11.01 -1.33 0.07
N ARG A 107 12.24 -1.80 0.29
CA ARG A 107 13.27 -1.00 0.97
C ARG A 107 13.58 0.29 0.21
N ALA A 108 13.75 0.20 -1.11
CA ALA A 108 13.98 1.38 -1.95
C ALA A 108 12.79 2.36 -1.95
N LEU A 109 11.56 1.84 -1.87
CA LEU A 109 10.35 2.65 -1.69
C LEU A 109 10.38 3.40 -0.35
N LEU A 110 10.62 2.69 0.76
CA LEU A 110 10.73 3.28 2.10
C LEU A 110 11.82 4.35 2.16
N ASP A 111 12.98 4.12 1.55
CA ASP A 111 14.07 5.08 1.47
C ASP A 111 13.67 6.36 0.72
N ALA A 112 12.94 6.23 -0.39
CA ALA A 112 12.43 7.38 -1.14
C ALA A 112 11.39 8.16 -0.32
N LEU A 113 10.50 7.47 0.39
CA LEU A 113 9.52 8.10 1.27
C LEU A 113 10.18 8.83 2.44
N ALA A 114 11.22 8.25 3.04
CA ALA A 114 12.00 8.86 4.12
C ALA A 114 12.72 10.13 3.67
N ARG A 115 13.15 10.20 2.40
CA ARG A 115 13.72 11.40 1.78
C ARG A 115 12.68 12.45 1.35
N GLY A 116 11.38 12.17 1.54
CA GLY A 116 10.30 13.06 1.12
C GLY A 116 10.11 13.12 -0.39
N GLU A 117 10.65 12.17 -1.15
CA GLU A 117 10.50 12.11 -2.60
C GLU A 117 9.07 11.70 -2.99
N THR A 118 8.57 12.28 -4.09
CA THR A 118 7.42 11.70 -4.79
C THR A 118 7.87 10.46 -5.55
N VAL A 119 7.23 9.32 -5.26
CA VAL A 119 7.58 8.03 -5.88
C VAL A 119 6.31 7.23 -6.15
N ALA A 120 6.26 6.62 -7.34
CA ALA A 120 5.25 5.64 -7.72
C ALA A 120 5.78 4.23 -7.46
N TRP A 121 4.94 3.39 -6.86
CA TRP A 121 5.15 1.95 -6.75
C TRP A 121 4.10 1.23 -7.58
N VAL A 122 4.56 0.35 -8.47
CA VAL A 122 3.72 -0.52 -9.27
C VAL A 122 4.02 -1.96 -8.85
N ALA A 123 2.99 -2.73 -8.55
CA ALA A 123 3.07 -4.16 -8.29
C ALA A 123 2.28 -4.92 -9.34
N HIS A 124 2.88 -5.95 -9.93
CA HIS A 124 2.13 -6.92 -10.70
C HIS A 124 1.41 -7.88 -9.75
N LEU A 125 0.09 -7.98 -9.82
CA LEU A 125 -0.72 -8.67 -8.80
C LEU A 125 -0.59 -10.20 -8.82
N SER A 126 0.13 -10.79 -9.78
CA SER A 126 0.54 -12.20 -9.74
C SER A 126 1.83 -12.46 -8.96
N GLY A 127 2.51 -11.42 -8.46
CA GLY A 127 3.80 -11.56 -7.76
C GLY A 127 5.03 -11.53 -8.66
N GLU A 128 4.87 -11.25 -9.97
CA GLU A 128 5.97 -11.19 -10.95
C GLU A 128 6.89 -9.97 -10.81
N GLY A 129 6.72 -9.17 -9.76
CA GLY A 129 7.63 -8.09 -9.38
C GLY A 129 7.04 -6.70 -9.46
N HIS A 130 7.94 -5.72 -9.33
CA HIS A 130 7.60 -4.33 -9.08
C HIS A 130 8.36 -3.37 -9.97
N LEU A 131 7.81 -2.16 -10.10
CA LEU A 131 8.48 -0.98 -10.64
C LEU A 131 8.36 0.17 -9.65
N LEU A 132 9.48 0.83 -9.39
CA LEU A 132 9.50 2.17 -8.82
C LEU A 132 9.77 3.19 -9.91
N ALA A 133 9.04 4.28 -9.90
CA ALA A 133 9.25 5.40 -10.81
C ALA A 133 9.17 6.73 -10.07
N TRP A 134 9.86 7.73 -10.60
CA TRP A 134 9.88 9.09 -10.07
C TRP A 134 9.42 10.08 -11.14
N PRO A 135 8.92 11.27 -10.74
CA PRO A 135 8.48 12.30 -11.69
C PRO A 135 9.58 12.80 -12.64
N ASP A 136 10.86 12.63 -12.28
CA ASP A 136 12.03 13.00 -13.08
C ASP A 136 12.38 11.97 -14.16
N GLY A 137 11.61 10.88 -14.28
CA GLY A 137 11.81 9.81 -15.26
C GLY A 137 12.74 8.68 -14.78
N ARG A 138 13.33 8.78 -13.58
CA ARG A 138 14.07 7.67 -12.98
C ARG A 138 13.13 6.48 -12.77
N GLN A 139 13.66 5.28 -12.99
CA GLN A 139 12.94 4.02 -12.77
C GLN A 139 13.86 2.96 -12.14
N LYS A 140 13.27 2.02 -11.40
CA LYS A 140 13.96 0.87 -10.82
C LYS A 140 13.00 -0.33 -10.79
N GLY A 141 13.42 -1.49 -11.28
CA GLY A 141 12.60 -2.71 -11.32
C GLY A 141 12.17 -3.10 -12.73
N ARG A 142 11.01 -3.75 -12.87
CA ARG A 142 10.46 -4.25 -14.14
C ARG A 142 9.97 -3.09 -15.03
N ALA A 143 10.76 -2.71 -16.03
CA ALA A 143 10.44 -1.55 -16.89
C ALA A 143 9.19 -1.76 -17.77
N ASP A 144 8.82 -3.00 -18.07
CA ASP A 144 7.61 -3.36 -18.81
C ASP A 144 6.31 -3.11 -18.04
N LEU A 145 6.38 -2.82 -16.72
CA LEU A 145 5.26 -2.32 -15.93
C LEU A 145 5.02 -0.81 -16.11
N ALA A 146 5.89 -0.09 -16.83
CA ALA A 146 5.77 1.36 -17.04
C ALA A 146 4.45 1.82 -17.66
N PRO A 147 3.75 1.06 -18.54
CA PRO A 147 2.42 1.44 -19.02
C PRO A 147 1.40 1.66 -17.89
N ALA A 148 1.57 1.00 -16.74
CA ALA A 148 0.72 1.23 -15.57
C ALA A 148 0.84 2.66 -15.02
N LEU A 149 1.90 3.41 -15.34
CA LEU A 149 2.16 4.75 -14.81
C LEU A 149 1.47 5.88 -15.60
N GLU A 150 0.75 5.58 -16.69
CA GLU A 150 0.15 6.60 -17.56
C GLU A 150 -0.78 7.55 -16.78
N GLY A 151 -0.42 8.84 -16.69
CA GLY A 151 -1.19 9.82 -15.91
C GLY A 151 -1.18 9.58 -14.39
N ALA A 152 -0.28 8.75 -13.85
CA ALA A 152 -0.21 8.48 -12.43
C ALA A 152 0.39 9.65 -11.62
N PHE A 153 1.34 10.37 -12.22
CA PHE A 153 1.94 11.55 -11.61
C PHE A 153 1.09 12.81 -11.84
N PRO A 154 1.12 13.78 -10.91
CA PRO A 154 1.97 13.84 -9.71
C PRO A 154 1.46 13.03 -8.50
N GLY A 155 0.28 12.42 -8.60
CA GLY A 155 -0.41 11.79 -7.47
C GLY A 155 -1.05 12.82 -6.50
N PRO A 156 -1.49 12.40 -5.30
CA PRO A 156 -1.50 11.02 -4.83
C PRO A 156 -2.48 10.15 -5.63
N LEU A 157 -2.14 8.87 -5.79
CA LEU A 157 -2.97 7.89 -6.49
C LEU A 157 -2.84 6.53 -5.80
N ALA A 158 -3.92 5.75 -5.76
CA ALA A 158 -3.89 4.35 -5.35
C ALA A 158 -5.03 3.61 -6.07
N GLU A 159 -4.71 2.84 -7.11
CA GLU A 159 -5.73 2.15 -7.90
C GLU A 159 -5.16 0.93 -8.64
N ARG A 160 -6.07 0.04 -9.02
CA ARG A 160 -5.78 -1.11 -9.87
C ARG A 160 -5.91 -0.71 -11.33
N ARG A 161 -5.00 -1.20 -12.19
CA ARG A 161 -4.97 -0.93 -13.63
C ARG A 161 -4.75 -2.22 -14.40
N SER A 162 -5.54 -2.39 -15.45
CA SER A 162 -5.31 -3.44 -16.44
C SER A 162 -4.30 -2.94 -17.46
N THR A 163 -3.25 -3.71 -17.71
CA THR A 163 -2.16 -3.36 -18.62
C THR A 163 -1.90 -4.52 -19.59
N PRO A 164 -1.15 -4.30 -20.70
CA PRO A 164 -0.79 -5.40 -21.60
C PRO A 164 -0.02 -6.54 -20.95
N VAL A 165 0.66 -6.27 -19.82
CA VAL A 165 1.42 -7.28 -19.08
C VAL A 165 0.63 -7.93 -17.95
N GLY A 166 -0.63 -7.52 -17.74
CA GLY A 166 -1.53 -8.07 -16.73
C GLY A 166 -2.07 -7.02 -15.76
N GLU A 167 -2.62 -7.50 -14.65
CA GLU A 167 -3.26 -6.69 -13.62
C GLU A 167 -2.21 -6.11 -12.68
N CYS A 168 -2.16 -4.78 -12.63
CA CYS A 168 -1.20 -4.05 -11.80
C CYS A 168 -1.92 -3.22 -10.74
N PHE A 169 -1.27 -3.01 -9.61
CA PHE A 169 -1.65 -1.99 -8.64
C PHE A 169 -0.65 -0.86 -8.67
N VAL A 170 -1.13 0.38 -8.73
CA VAL A 170 -0.31 1.59 -8.80
C VAL A 170 -0.61 2.47 -7.61
N GLN A 171 0.43 2.82 -6.87
CA GLN A 171 0.35 3.78 -5.78
C GLN A 171 1.40 4.87 -5.92
N VAL A 172 0.96 6.11 -6.05
CA VAL A 172 1.83 7.29 -6.05
C VAL A 172 1.80 7.94 -4.68
N CYS A 173 2.94 7.88 -3.99
CA CYS A 173 3.14 8.52 -2.72
C CYS A 173 3.79 9.88 -2.92
N ALA A 174 3.01 10.95 -2.79
CA ALA A 174 3.48 12.32 -2.83
C ALA A 174 3.66 12.89 -1.39
N PRO A 175 4.54 13.87 -1.17
CA PRO A 175 4.49 14.71 0.02
C PRO A 175 3.15 15.46 0.09
N PRO A 176 2.69 15.86 1.29
CA PRO A 176 1.47 16.65 1.41
C PRO A 176 1.60 17.94 0.59
N PRO A 177 0.53 18.39 -0.10
CA PRO A 177 0.57 19.60 -0.90
C PRO A 177 0.94 20.80 -0.01
N THR A 178 1.79 21.68 -0.53
CA THR A 178 2.17 22.91 0.18
C THR A 178 1.18 24.02 -0.18
N LEU A 179 0.43 24.51 0.82
CA LEU A 179 -0.40 25.71 0.67
C LEU A 179 0.44 26.96 0.96
N THR A 180 0.68 27.79 -0.06
CA THR A 180 1.34 29.10 0.13
C THR A 180 0.28 30.19 0.26
N ILE A 181 0.28 30.88 1.41
CA ILE A 181 -0.64 31.99 1.69
C ILE A 181 0.15 33.30 1.61
N VAL A 182 -0.21 34.17 0.66
CA VAL A 182 0.40 35.50 0.51
C VAL A 182 -0.48 36.55 1.19
N GLY A 183 -0.06 37.01 2.36
CA GLY A 183 -0.76 38.02 3.16
C GLY A 183 -1.12 37.51 4.56
N ALA A 184 -0.35 37.94 5.57
CA ALA A 184 -0.51 37.53 6.97
C ALA A 184 -1.60 38.35 7.72
N VAL A 185 -2.73 38.59 7.06
CA VAL A 185 -3.90 39.25 7.68
C VAL A 185 -4.79 38.21 8.38
N HIS A 186 -5.81 38.66 9.12
CA HIS A 186 -6.75 37.79 9.84
C HIS A 186 -7.34 36.66 8.96
N LEU A 187 -7.62 36.93 7.69
CA LEU A 187 -8.08 35.91 6.73
C LEU A 187 -7.01 34.85 6.43
N GLY A 188 -5.75 35.26 6.28
CA GLY A 188 -4.63 34.35 6.06
C GLY A 188 -4.42 33.39 7.24
N GLN A 189 -4.69 33.84 8.46
CA GLN A 189 -4.63 32.98 9.66
C GLN A 189 -5.77 31.96 9.71
N ILE A 190 -6.97 32.31 9.22
CA ILE A 190 -8.10 31.39 9.12
C ILE A 190 -7.83 30.30 8.07
N LEU A 191 -7.24 30.68 6.93
CA LEU A 191 -6.90 29.75 5.84
C LEU A 191 -5.74 28.79 6.17
N ALA A 192 -4.92 29.11 7.18
CA ALA A 192 -3.79 28.29 7.60
C ALA A 192 -4.14 27.23 8.67
N ARG A 193 -5.40 27.17 9.12
CA ARG A 193 -5.90 26.18 10.09
C ARG A 193 -6.54 25.00 9.38
#